data_AF-A0A9D6XXB5-F1
#
_entry.id   AF-A0A9D6XXB5-F1
#
_cell.length_a   1.000
_cell.length_b   1.000
_cell.length_c   1.000
_cell.angle_alpha   90.00
_cell.angle_beta   90.00
_cell.angle_gamma   90.00
#
_symmetry.space_group_name_H-M   'P 1'
#
loop_
_entity.id
_entity.type
_entity.pdbx_description
1 polymer ?
#
loop_
_entity_poly.entity_id
_entity_poly.type
_entity_poly.pdbx_seq_one_letter_code
_entity_poly.pdbx_strand_id
1 'polypeptide(L)' 'IKGFAMDDAVLTGVETRTSSPIRITRDRRYRSLNTRGLYPAGEGAGYAGGILSAAVDGIEVAEAVAQAILDAVEIHT' A
#
# COMPACT_ATOMS: atom_id res chain seq x y z
N ILE A 1 -23.09 -19.17 -11.76
CA ILE A 1 -22.77 -18.73 -13.14
C ILE A 1 -22.81 -19.95 -14.03
N LYS A 2 -23.64 -19.97 -15.09
CA LYS A 2 -23.74 -21.12 -15.99
C LYS A 2 -22.36 -21.41 -16.58
N GLY A 3 -21.88 -22.65 -16.48
CA GLY A 3 -20.55 -23.07 -16.97
C GLY A 3 -19.37 -22.90 -16.00
N PHE A 4 -19.57 -22.36 -14.78
CA PHE A 4 -18.47 -22.17 -13.82
C PHE A 4 -18.01 -23.47 -13.12
N ALA A 5 -18.89 -24.47 -13.01
CA ALA A 5 -18.63 -25.72 -12.29
C ALA A 5 -18.86 -26.95 -13.19
N MET A 6 -18.24 -26.95 -14.38
CA MET A 6 -18.27 -28.09 -15.29
C MET A 6 -17.29 -29.18 -14.81
N ASP A 7 -17.58 -30.44 -15.07
CA ASP A 7 -16.72 -31.57 -14.67
C ASP A 7 -15.32 -31.53 -15.31
N ASP A 8 -15.19 -30.86 -16.45
CA ASP A 8 -13.94 -30.66 -17.20
C ASP A 8 -13.23 -29.33 -16.88
N ALA A 9 -13.69 -28.57 -15.88
CA ALA A 9 -13.03 -27.33 -15.46
C ALA A 9 -11.64 -27.60 -14.86
N VAL A 10 -10.65 -26.79 -15.27
CA VAL A 10 -9.25 -26.95 -14.83
C VAL A 10 -8.98 -26.10 -13.59
N LEU A 11 -8.40 -26.73 -12.55
CA LEU A 11 -7.83 -26.07 -11.39
C LEU A 11 -6.31 -25.99 -11.53
N THR A 12 -5.77 -24.77 -11.59
CA THR A 12 -4.33 -24.55 -11.83
C THR A 12 -3.64 -24.09 -10.55
N GLY A 13 -2.84 -24.99 -9.97
CA GLY A 13 -1.86 -24.64 -8.93
C GLY A 13 -2.43 -23.90 -7.71
N VAL A 14 -1.53 -23.26 -6.96
CA VAL A 14 -1.87 -22.45 -5.79
C VAL A 14 -1.50 -20.99 -6.05
N GLU A 15 -2.45 -20.09 -5.87
CA GLU A 15 -2.23 -18.64 -5.93
C GLU A 15 -2.12 -18.12 -4.49
N THR A 16 -0.89 -17.85 -4.03
CA THR A 16 -0.63 -17.56 -2.60
C THR A 16 -0.28 -16.10 -2.32
N ARG A 17 -0.23 -15.24 -3.34
CA ARG A 17 0.22 -13.84 -3.23
C ARG A 17 -0.84 -12.87 -3.75
N THR A 18 -2.07 -13.01 -3.25
CA THR A 18 -3.19 -12.12 -3.56
C THR A 18 -3.11 -10.76 -2.87
N SER A 19 -2.34 -10.65 -1.79
CA SER A 19 -2.07 -9.39 -1.08
C SER A 19 -0.84 -9.53 -0.17
N SER A 20 -0.36 -8.43 0.40
CA SER A 20 0.74 -8.49 1.36
C SER A 20 0.34 -9.27 2.62
N PRO A 21 1.19 -10.21 3.09
CA PRO A 21 0.93 -10.98 4.30
C PRO A 21 1.20 -10.17 5.58
N ILE A 22 1.64 -8.91 5.46
CA ILE A 22 1.96 -8.03 6.57
C ILE A 22 1.33 -6.65 6.38
N ARG A 23 1.20 -5.93 7.49
CA ARG A 23 0.89 -4.50 7.48
C ARG A 23 1.95 -3.75 8.27
N ILE A 24 2.64 -2.83 7.60
CA ILE A 24 3.65 -1.97 8.24
C ILE A 24 2.93 -0.72 8.75
N THR A 25 2.64 -0.68 10.06
CA THR A 25 1.73 0.33 10.61
C THR A 25 2.23 1.76 10.42
N ARG A 26 1.31 2.62 9.96
CA ARG A 26 1.52 4.07 9.78
C ARG A 26 0.40 4.90 10.39
N ASP A 27 0.70 6.14 10.77
CA ASP A 27 -0.27 7.12 11.29
C ASP A 27 -1.13 7.74 10.18
N ARG A 28 -2.04 8.66 10.54
CA ARG A 28 -2.89 9.38 9.58
C ARG A 28 -2.13 10.34 8.65
N ARG A 29 -0.86 10.61 8.94
CA ARG A 29 0.05 11.40 8.11
C ARG A 29 1.00 10.50 7.31
N TYR A 30 0.65 9.22 7.15
CA TYR A 30 1.37 8.23 6.35
C TYR A 30 2.77 7.85 6.88
N ARG A 31 3.11 8.21 8.13
CA ARG A 31 4.42 7.95 8.73
C ARG A 31 4.40 6.67 9.55
N SER A 32 5.47 5.88 9.52
CA SER A 32 5.66 4.74 10.41
C SER A 32 5.47 5.13 11.88
N LEU A 33 4.82 4.27 12.67
CA LEU A 33 4.56 4.52 14.09
C LEU A 33 5.84 4.54 14.95
N ASN A 34 6.92 3.90 14.50
CA ASN A 34 8.13 3.71 15.30
C ASN A 34 9.43 4.13 14.61
N THR A 35 9.40 4.48 13.33
CA THR A 35 10.60 4.81 12.54
C THR A 35 10.42 6.17 11.86
N ARG A 36 11.09 7.20 12.38
CA ARG A 36 11.00 8.55 11.83
C ARG A 36 11.59 8.60 10.41
N GLY A 37 10.89 9.28 9.49
CA GLY A 37 11.31 9.41 8.09
C GLY A 37 10.93 8.21 7.21
N LEU A 38 10.34 7.15 7.76
CA LEU A 38 9.82 6.03 6.99
C LEU A 38 8.33 6.21 6.69
N TYR A 39 7.94 6.04 5.42
CA TYR A 39 6.56 6.17 4.93
C TYR A 39 6.13 4.87 4.24
N PRO A 40 5.48 3.94 4.97
CA PRO A 40 4.99 2.70 4.37
C PRO A 40 3.89 2.98 3.34
N ALA A 41 4.00 2.42 2.13
CA ALA A 41 3.09 2.68 1.01
C ALA A 41 2.83 1.44 0.13
N GLY A 42 1.72 1.45 -0.60
CA GLY A 42 1.32 0.46 -1.58
C GLY A 42 0.93 -0.89 -1.00
N GLU A 43 0.85 -1.89 -1.89
CA GLU A 43 0.45 -3.25 -1.53
C GLU A 43 1.46 -3.89 -0.58
N GLY A 44 2.76 -3.72 -0.83
CA GLY A 44 3.82 -4.27 0.02
C GLY A 44 3.71 -3.87 1.49
N ALA A 45 3.27 -2.63 1.77
CA ALA A 45 3.03 -2.15 3.13
C ALA A 45 1.66 -2.54 3.71
N GLY A 46 0.76 -3.12 2.89
CA GLY A 46 -0.59 -3.52 3.28
C GLY A 46 -1.62 -2.39 3.22
N TYR A 47 -1.43 -1.40 2.34
CA TYR A 47 -2.35 -0.25 2.17
C TYR A 47 -3.01 -0.15 0.80
N ALA A 48 -2.67 -1.04 -0.14
CA ALA A 48 -3.33 -1.18 -1.44
C ALA A 48 -3.50 -2.66 -1.82
N GLY A 49 -4.23 -2.93 -2.90
CA GLY A 49 -4.50 -4.30 -3.38
C GLY A 49 -4.64 -4.42 -4.89
N GLY A 50 -4.07 -3.47 -5.64
CA GLY A 50 -4.10 -3.44 -7.09
C GLY A 50 -3.45 -2.18 -7.64
N ILE A 51 -3.29 -2.12 -8.96
CA ILE A 51 -2.52 -1.06 -9.64
C ILE A 51 -3.07 0.34 -9.29
N LEU A 52 -4.37 0.54 -9.45
CA LEU A 52 -4.99 1.86 -9.22
C LEU A 52 -4.90 2.28 -7.74
N SER A 53 -5.20 1.37 -6.82
CA SER A 53 -5.16 1.69 -5.38
C SER A 53 -3.72 1.94 -4.89
N ALA A 54 -2.73 1.22 -5.43
CA ALA A 54 -1.34 1.45 -5.11
C ALA A 54 -0.83 2.79 -5.67
N ALA A 55 -1.29 3.19 -6.86
CA ALA A 55 -0.97 4.49 -7.42
C ALA A 55 -1.57 5.64 -6.59
N VAL A 56 -2.84 5.52 -6.17
CA VAL A 56 -3.49 6.52 -5.30
C VAL A 56 -2.76 6.64 -3.97
N ASP A 57 -2.46 5.51 -3.31
CA ASP A 57 -1.70 5.51 -2.05
C ASP A 57 -0.32 6.16 -2.22
N GLY A 58 0.34 5.92 -3.36
CA GLY A 58 1.63 6.53 -3.69
C GLY A 58 1.55 8.06 -3.81
N ILE A 59 0.49 8.59 -4.41
CA ILE A 59 0.28 10.05 -4.52
C ILE A 59 0.08 10.66 -3.13
N GLU A 60 -0.81 10.08 -2.32
CA GLU A 60 -1.10 10.59 -0.96
C GLU A 60 0.16 10.56 -0.07
N VAL A 61 0.96 9.50 -0.17
CA VAL A 61 2.22 9.38 0.56
C VAL A 61 3.25 10.40 0.06
N ALA A 62 3.35 10.63 -1.25
CA ALA A 62 4.24 11.63 -1.81
C ALA A 62 3.89 13.05 -1.35
N GLU A 63 2.60 13.40 -1.32
CA GLU A 63 2.10 14.67 -0.78
C GLU A 63 2.46 14.82 0.71
N ALA A 64 2.28 13.76 1.51
CA ALA A 64 2.63 13.77 2.92
C ALA A 64 4.15 13.92 3.18
N VAL A 65 4.98 13.31 2.34
CA VAL A 65 6.44 13.48 2.38
C VAL A 65 6.81 14.92 2.02
N ALA A 66 6.24 15.47 0.94
CA ALA A 66 6.50 16.84 0.51
C ALA A 66 6.13 17.84 1.62
N GLN A 67 4.95 17.70 2.24
CA GLN A 67 4.52 18.56 3.34
C GLN A 67 5.49 18.47 4.53
N ALA A 68 5.90 17.26 4.91
CA ALA A 68 6.83 17.09 6.03
C ALA A 68 8.21 17.72 5.78
N ILE A 69 8.67 17.76 4.53
CA ILE A 69 9.90 18.46 4.13
C ILE A 69 9.71 19.97 4.24
N LEU A 70 8.60 20.51 3.73
CA LEU A 70 8.31 21.95 3.80
C LEU A 70 8.22 22.44 5.25
N ASP A 71 7.47 21.73 6.10
CA ASP A 71 7.36 22.04 7.52
C ASP A 71 8.74 22.04 8.22
N ALA A 72 9.62 21.10 7.84
CA ALA A 72 10.95 21.02 8.41
C ALA A 72 11.87 22.18 7.97
N VAL A 73 11.69 22.69 6.75
CA VAL A 73 12.44 23.87 6.25
C VAL A 73 11.98 25.13 6.97
N GLU A 74 10.67 25.34 7.12
CA GLU A 74 10.12 26.54 7.79
C GLU A 74 10.58 26.67 9.25
N ILE A 75 10.74 25.56 9.97
CA ILE A 75 11.22 25.56 11.37
C ILE A 75 12.69 26.03 11.49
N HIS A 76 13.47 26.01 10.40
CA HIS A 76 14.89 26.38 10.41
C HIS A 76 15.19 27.74 9.76
N THR A 77 14.16 28.53 9.42
CA THR A 77 14.27 29.93 8.92
C THR A 77 13.64 30.90 9.90
#